data_AF-A0A401PUP3-F1
#
_entry.id   AF-A0A401PUP3-F1
#
_cell.length_a   1.000
_cell.length_b   1.000
_cell.length_c   1.000
_cell.angle_alpha   90.00
_cell.angle_beta   90.00
_cell.angle_gamma   90.00
#
_symmetry.space_group_name_H-M   'P 1'
#
loop_
_entity.id
_entity.type
_entity.pdbx_description
1 polymer ?
#
loop_
_entity_poly.entity_id
_entity_poly.type
_entity_poly.pdbx_seq_one_letter_code
_entity_poly.pdbx_strand_id
1 'polypeptide(L)'
;LTCSETLGEAIYNYGDTELRSKDTCMVLAQIVYNKCDVYKKAALCMCKSGQLNRVMAYIHETKKFILDDYLFLLSKCPSTELIQCLTHDWNGNPAVLSTGIAILWLISNDPKEVGFHLLKEVYDSGQGALEQVILHDIYCTLDDWQEIADACKTHNHNALADNIFTVLTSQEGGTVIMITADDDNDGARLTEHVLL
;
A
#
# COMPACT_ATOMS: atom_id res chain seq x y z
N LEU A 1 -15.61 -9.81 -34.77
CA LEU A 1 -14.74 -10.02 -33.59
C LEU A 1 -15.58 -9.75 -32.36
N THR A 2 -15.77 -10.74 -31.49
CA THR A 2 -16.48 -10.55 -30.22
C THR A 2 -15.48 -10.08 -29.17
N CYS A 3 -15.86 -9.14 -28.32
CA CYS A 3 -15.01 -8.75 -27.18
C CYS A 3 -14.90 -9.93 -26.21
N SER A 4 -13.67 -10.26 -25.82
CA SER A 4 -13.37 -11.28 -24.81
C SER A 4 -12.18 -10.83 -23.99
N GLU A 5 -12.06 -11.33 -22.76
CA GLU A 5 -10.90 -11.05 -21.91
C GLU A 5 -9.59 -11.48 -22.59
N THR A 6 -9.56 -12.65 -23.24
CA THR A 6 -8.40 -13.15 -24.00
C THR A 6 -8.00 -12.22 -25.15
N LEU A 7 -8.95 -11.59 -25.83
CA LEU A 7 -8.65 -10.59 -26.85
C LEU A 7 -7.99 -9.34 -26.21
N GLY A 8 -8.51 -8.89 -25.07
CA GLY A 8 -7.93 -7.79 -24.31
C GLY A 8 -6.49 -8.10 -23.88
N GLU A 9 -6.23 -9.32 -23.42
CA GLU A 9 -4.89 -9.79 -23.04
C GLU A 9 -3.93 -9.82 -24.22
N ALA A 10 -4.36 -10.33 -25.38
CA ALA A 10 -3.54 -10.36 -26.58
C ALA A 10 -3.11 -8.94 -27.02
N ILE A 11 -4.05 -7.98 -26.98
CA ILE A 11 -3.78 -6.57 -27.32
C ILE A 11 -2.84 -5.93 -26.27
N TYR A 12 -3.12 -6.15 -24.98
CA TYR A 12 -2.31 -5.62 -23.88
C TYR A 12 -0.87 -6.12 -23.99
N ASN A 13 -0.68 -7.43 -24.12
CA ASN A 13 0.64 -8.05 -24.19
C ASN A 13 1.44 -7.55 -25.41
N TYR A 14 0.77 -7.38 -26.56
CA TYR A 14 1.42 -6.80 -27.74
C TYR A 14 1.89 -5.37 -27.46
N GLY A 15 1.03 -4.52 -26.88
CA GLY A 15 1.38 -3.13 -26.52
C GLY A 15 2.46 -3.00 -25.44
N ASP A 16 2.57 -3.96 -24.53
CA ASP A 16 3.61 -3.97 -23.50
C ASP A 16 5.00 -4.30 -24.08
N THR A 17 5.04 -5.05 -25.19
CA THR A 17 6.28 -5.39 -25.90
C THR A 17 6.70 -4.39 -26.97
N GLU A 18 5.74 -3.76 -27.67
CA GLU A 18 6.00 -2.86 -28.79
C GLU A 18 5.77 -1.39 -28.40
N LEU A 19 6.85 -0.68 -28.09
CA LEU A 19 6.80 0.71 -27.60
C LEU A 19 6.09 1.67 -28.56
N ARG A 20 6.17 1.44 -29.88
CA ARG A 20 5.57 2.34 -30.87
C ARG A 20 4.04 2.29 -30.90
N SER A 21 3.46 1.16 -30.51
CA SER A 21 2.01 0.94 -30.51
C SER A 21 1.41 0.94 -29.10
N LYS A 22 2.24 1.07 -28.05
CA LYS A 22 1.85 0.99 -26.64
C LYS A 22 0.56 1.75 -26.34
N ASP A 23 0.49 3.05 -26.60
CA ASP A 23 -0.68 3.85 -26.23
C ASP A 23 -1.96 3.42 -26.96
N THR A 24 -1.85 3.08 -28.25
CA THR A 24 -3.00 2.59 -29.02
C THR A 24 -3.48 1.25 -28.49
N CYS A 25 -2.55 0.34 -28.19
CA CYS A 25 -2.85 -0.97 -27.64
C CYS A 25 -3.45 -0.87 -26.23
N MET A 26 -2.94 0.01 -25.36
CA MET A 26 -3.50 0.22 -24.03
C MET A 26 -4.95 0.71 -24.10
N VAL A 27 -5.25 1.67 -24.97
CA VAL A 27 -6.62 2.17 -25.17
C VAL A 27 -7.54 1.08 -25.73
N LEU A 28 -7.08 0.30 -26.72
CA LEU A 28 -7.88 -0.79 -27.29
C LEU A 28 -8.14 -1.90 -26.27
N ALA A 29 -7.12 -2.32 -25.51
CA ALA A 29 -7.27 -3.31 -24.46
C ALA A 29 -8.24 -2.83 -23.37
N GLN A 30 -8.12 -1.57 -22.93
CA GLN A 30 -9.06 -0.94 -22.00
C GLN A 30 -10.51 -1.02 -22.49
N ILE A 31 -10.78 -0.68 -23.75
CA ILE A 31 -12.12 -0.75 -24.35
C ILE A 31 -12.66 -2.19 -24.33
N VAL A 32 -11.82 -3.17 -24.65
CA VAL A 32 -12.21 -4.59 -24.64
C VAL A 32 -12.51 -5.05 -23.22
N TYR A 33 -11.66 -4.74 -22.24
CA TYR A 33 -11.88 -5.09 -20.83
C TYR A 33 -13.16 -4.46 -20.27
N ASN A 34 -13.45 -3.20 -20.61
CA ASN A 34 -14.69 -2.54 -20.20
C ASN A 34 -15.94 -3.23 -20.74
N LYS A 35 -15.90 -3.69 -22.00
CA LYS A 35 -17.02 -4.45 -22.59
C LYS A 35 -17.20 -5.84 -21.99
N CYS A 36 -16.15 -6.37 -21.35
CA CYS A 36 -16.15 -7.66 -20.68
C CYS A 36 -16.33 -7.52 -19.15
N ASP A 37 -16.60 -6.32 -18.64
CA ASP A 37 -16.71 -6.01 -17.21
C ASP A 37 -15.46 -6.37 -16.38
N VAL A 38 -14.28 -6.39 -16.99
CA VAL A 38 -12.99 -6.69 -16.32
C VAL A 38 -12.31 -5.39 -15.89
N TYR A 39 -12.93 -4.67 -14.95
CA TYR A 39 -12.59 -3.28 -14.64
C TYR A 39 -11.16 -3.09 -14.13
N LYS A 40 -10.61 -4.00 -13.33
CA LYS A 40 -9.23 -3.93 -12.84
C LYS A 40 -8.19 -3.95 -13.96
N LYS A 41 -8.43 -4.73 -15.03
CA LYS A 41 -7.54 -4.79 -16.20
C LYS A 41 -7.69 -3.54 -17.06
N ALA A 42 -8.88 -2.96 -17.14
CA ALA A 42 -9.07 -1.66 -17.77
C ALA A 42 -8.33 -0.53 -17.04
N ALA A 43 -8.41 -0.49 -15.71
CA ALA A 43 -7.64 0.46 -14.91
C ALA A 43 -6.12 0.24 -15.06
N LEU A 44 -5.66 -1.01 -15.13
CA LEU A 44 -4.25 -1.32 -15.37
C LEU A 44 -3.75 -0.71 -16.68
N CYS A 45 -4.53 -0.77 -17.76
CA CYS A 45 -4.17 -0.11 -19.02
C CYS A 45 -3.96 1.41 -18.83
N MET A 46 -4.83 2.07 -18.06
CA MET A 46 -4.68 3.50 -17.75
C MET A 46 -3.43 3.77 -16.89
N CYS A 47 -3.15 2.93 -15.90
CA CYS A 47 -1.92 3.01 -15.09
C CYS A 47 -0.67 2.91 -15.97
N LYS A 48 -0.62 1.95 -16.90
CA LYS A 48 0.51 1.74 -17.82
C LYS A 48 0.72 2.88 -18.82
N SER A 49 -0.33 3.65 -19.09
CA SER A 49 -0.29 4.88 -19.88
C SER A 49 -0.06 6.15 -19.04
N GLY A 50 0.23 6.04 -17.73
CA GLY A 50 0.50 7.19 -16.86
C GLY A 50 -0.72 8.08 -16.57
N GLN A 51 -1.93 7.60 -16.81
CA GLN A 51 -3.17 8.39 -16.70
C GLN A 51 -3.82 8.24 -15.30
N LEU A 52 -3.06 8.47 -14.22
CA LEU A 52 -3.52 8.21 -12.83
C LEU A 52 -4.78 9.01 -12.45
N ASN A 53 -4.90 10.26 -12.90
CA ASN A 53 -6.13 11.05 -12.69
C ASN A 53 -7.37 10.37 -13.30
N ARG A 54 -7.22 9.70 -14.44
CA ARG A 54 -8.31 8.94 -15.08
C ARG A 54 -8.56 7.62 -14.36
N VAL A 55 -7.52 6.96 -13.84
CA VAL A 55 -7.67 5.77 -13.00
C VAL A 55 -8.56 6.10 -11.80
N MET A 56 -8.27 7.19 -11.09
CA MET A 56 -9.06 7.58 -9.91
C MET A 56 -10.49 7.95 -10.27
N ALA A 57 -10.70 8.79 -11.29
CA ALA A 57 -12.04 9.09 -11.78
C ALA A 57 -12.81 7.81 -12.14
N TYR A 58 -12.16 6.88 -12.83
CA TYR A 58 -12.74 5.63 -13.25
C TYR A 58 -13.12 4.70 -12.07
N ILE A 59 -12.25 4.58 -11.06
CA ILE A 59 -12.53 3.79 -9.85
C ILE A 59 -13.77 4.34 -9.13
N HIS A 60 -13.82 5.67 -8.92
CA HIS A 60 -14.92 6.32 -8.21
C HIS A 60 -16.24 6.33 -9.02
N GLU A 61 -16.19 6.45 -10.34
CA GLU A 61 -17.36 6.39 -11.21
C GLU A 61 -17.92 4.96 -11.31
N THR A 62 -17.03 3.97 -11.44
CA THR A 62 -17.44 2.57 -11.65
C THR A 62 -18.04 1.97 -10.38
N LYS A 63 -17.47 2.26 -9.20
CA LYS A 63 -17.92 1.73 -7.89
C LYS A 63 -18.04 0.20 -7.82
N LYS A 64 -17.20 -0.52 -8.59
CA LYS A 64 -17.17 -1.99 -8.63
C LYS A 64 -15.83 -2.59 -8.19
N PHE A 65 -14.90 -1.73 -7.77
CA PHE A 65 -13.60 -2.18 -7.27
C PHE A 65 -13.74 -2.73 -5.86
N ILE A 66 -13.04 -3.82 -5.59
CA ILE A 66 -12.85 -4.38 -4.25
C ILE A 66 -11.36 -4.38 -3.89
N LEU A 67 -11.03 -4.74 -2.64
CA LEU A 67 -9.65 -4.79 -2.15
C LEU A 67 -8.69 -5.50 -3.12
N ASP A 68 -9.06 -6.70 -3.57
CA ASP A 68 -8.27 -7.50 -4.51
C ASP A 68 -7.96 -6.79 -5.83
N ASP A 69 -8.83 -5.87 -6.27
CA ASP A 69 -8.60 -5.11 -7.49
C ASP A 69 -7.53 -4.04 -7.29
N TYR A 70 -7.50 -3.39 -6.12
CA TYR A 70 -6.45 -2.42 -5.76
C TYR A 70 -5.11 -3.12 -5.58
N LEU A 71 -5.09 -4.25 -4.86
CA LEU A 71 -3.89 -5.07 -4.69
C LEU A 71 -3.38 -5.62 -6.04
N PHE A 72 -4.28 -5.99 -6.94
CA PHE A 72 -3.94 -6.35 -8.32
C PHE A 72 -3.21 -5.20 -9.03
N LEU A 73 -3.70 -3.96 -8.92
CA LEU A 73 -3.04 -2.81 -9.54
C LEU A 73 -1.65 -2.56 -8.94
N LEU A 74 -1.52 -2.63 -7.62
CA LEU A 74 -0.22 -2.51 -6.94
C LEU A 74 0.76 -3.59 -7.42
N SER A 75 0.31 -4.84 -7.59
CA SER A 75 1.15 -5.93 -8.09
C SER A 75 1.68 -5.72 -9.51
N LYS A 76 0.97 -4.95 -10.34
CA LYS A 76 1.32 -4.72 -11.74
C LYS A 76 1.98 -3.38 -12.00
N CYS A 77 1.75 -2.40 -11.13
CA CYS A 77 2.27 -1.03 -11.21
C CYS A 77 2.58 -0.47 -9.80
N PRO A 78 3.60 -0.98 -9.09
CA PRO A 78 3.95 -0.53 -7.75
C PRO A 78 4.71 0.81 -7.78
N SER A 79 4.09 1.87 -8.29
CA SER A 79 4.67 3.21 -8.27
C SER A 79 4.14 4.01 -7.08
N THR A 80 5.00 4.84 -6.50
CA THR A 80 4.66 5.72 -5.38
C THR A 80 3.45 6.60 -5.70
N GLU A 81 3.35 7.11 -6.93
CA GLU A 81 2.24 7.97 -7.35
C GLU A 81 0.91 7.23 -7.39
N LEU A 82 0.89 5.97 -7.87
CA LEU A 82 -0.33 5.17 -7.86
C LEU A 82 -0.76 4.87 -6.42
N ILE A 83 0.19 4.47 -5.58
CA ILE A 83 -0.06 4.18 -4.18
C ILE A 83 -0.67 5.42 -3.49
N GLN A 84 -0.04 6.59 -3.63
CA GLN A 84 -0.55 7.83 -3.06
C GLN A 84 -1.95 8.16 -3.58
N CYS A 85 -2.22 7.97 -4.88
CA CYS A 85 -3.57 8.15 -5.43
C CYS A 85 -4.61 7.23 -4.77
N LEU A 86 -4.24 6.00 -4.43
CA LEU A 86 -5.16 5.03 -3.82
C LEU A 86 -5.34 5.27 -2.31
N THR A 87 -4.30 5.75 -1.62
CA THR A 87 -4.26 5.88 -0.15
C THR A 87 -4.57 7.28 0.38
N HIS A 88 -4.67 8.29 -0.48
CA HIS A 88 -5.05 9.65 -0.09
C HIS A 88 -6.44 10.03 -0.62
N ASP A 89 -7.03 11.04 0.02
CA ASP A 89 -8.28 11.62 -0.44
C ASP A 89 -8.15 12.18 -1.86
N TRP A 90 -9.15 11.92 -2.69
CA TRP A 90 -9.18 12.35 -4.08
C TRP A 90 -10.44 13.16 -4.38
N ASN A 91 -10.27 14.45 -4.69
CA ASN A 91 -11.37 15.38 -5.00
C ASN A 91 -12.50 15.37 -3.94
N GLY A 92 -12.13 15.29 -2.66
CA GLY A 92 -13.08 15.22 -1.54
C GLY A 92 -13.73 13.86 -1.32
N ASN A 93 -13.34 12.84 -2.09
CA ASN A 93 -13.67 11.45 -1.78
C ASN A 93 -12.60 10.87 -0.85
N PRO A 94 -12.99 10.03 0.13
CA PRO A 94 -12.04 9.29 0.94
C PRO A 94 -11.10 8.41 0.10
N ALA A 95 -9.92 8.13 0.64
CA ALA A 95 -9.02 7.11 0.12
C ALA A 95 -9.73 5.78 -0.16
N VAL A 96 -9.36 5.12 -1.27
CA VAL A 96 -9.97 3.85 -1.69
C VAL A 96 -9.24 2.63 -1.15
N LEU A 97 -8.01 2.81 -0.66
CA LEU A 97 -7.18 1.78 -0.05
C LEU A 97 -6.57 2.32 1.25
N SER A 98 -6.55 1.50 2.29
CA SER A 98 -5.85 1.85 3.53
C SER A 98 -4.34 1.88 3.32
N THR A 99 -3.68 2.86 3.92
CA THR A 99 -2.21 3.01 3.87
C THR A 99 -1.52 1.80 4.52
N GLY A 100 -1.98 1.35 5.69
CA GLY A 100 -1.44 0.20 6.38
C GLY A 100 -1.61 -1.10 5.59
N ILE A 101 -2.80 -1.32 5.02
CA ILE A 101 -3.05 -2.49 4.15
C ILE A 101 -2.15 -2.46 2.90
N ALA A 102 -1.95 -1.29 2.28
CA ALA A 102 -1.05 -1.14 1.14
C ALA A 102 0.41 -1.46 1.54
N ILE A 103 0.88 -0.90 2.67
CA ILE A 103 2.24 -1.12 3.19
C ILE A 103 2.46 -2.60 3.50
N LEU A 104 1.56 -3.21 4.27
CA LEU A 104 1.62 -4.62 4.65
C LEU A 104 1.67 -5.51 3.40
N TRP A 105 0.75 -5.30 2.46
CA TRP A 105 0.72 -6.09 1.23
C TRP A 105 2.01 -5.93 0.43
N LEU A 106 2.54 -4.71 0.29
CA LEU A 106 3.79 -4.48 -0.44
C LEU A 106 4.98 -5.17 0.24
N ILE A 107 5.13 -5.02 1.57
CA ILE A 107 6.23 -5.60 2.34
C ILE A 107 6.20 -7.14 2.29
N SER A 108 5.00 -7.74 2.37
CA SER A 108 4.82 -9.19 2.34
C SER A 108 4.91 -9.81 0.93
N ASN A 109 5.10 -8.99 -0.12
CA ASN A 109 5.20 -9.45 -1.52
C ASN A 109 6.45 -8.89 -2.23
N ASP A 110 6.64 -9.30 -3.49
CA ASP A 110 7.59 -8.65 -4.40
C ASP A 110 6.88 -7.45 -5.05
N PRO A 111 6.88 -6.28 -4.40
CA PRO A 111 8.03 -5.38 -4.39
C PRO A 111 8.25 -4.70 -3.01
N LYS A 112 8.65 -5.46 -2.00
CA LYS A 112 8.82 -5.01 -0.59
C LYS A 112 9.52 -3.67 -0.36
N GLU A 113 10.55 -3.36 -1.15
CA GLU A 113 11.30 -2.10 -1.00
C GLU A 113 10.42 -0.87 -1.22
N VAL A 114 9.40 -0.98 -2.09
CA VAL A 114 8.40 0.07 -2.30
C VAL A 114 7.55 0.26 -1.04
N GLY A 115 7.20 -0.82 -0.35
CA GLY A 115 6.46 -0.77 0.91
C GLY A 115 7.26 -0.07 2.02
N PHE A 116 8.53 -0.43 2.20
CA PHE A 116 9.41 0.25 3.16
C PHE A 116 9.65 1.71 2.79
N HIS A 117 9.81 2.01 1.51
CA HIS A 117 9.97 3.39 1.04
C HIS A 117 8.74 4.23 1.35
N LEU A 118 7.54 3.74 1.07
CA LEU A 118 6.29 4.41 1.38
C LEU A 118 6.13 4.66 2.89
N LEU A 119 6.41 3.65 3.72
CA LEU A 119 6.36 3.80 5.17
C LEU A 119 7.36 4.87 5.65
N LYS A 120 8.56 4.89 5.05
CA LYS A 120 9.56 5.91 5.34
C LYS A 120 9.12 7.31 4.89
N GLU A 121 8.49 7.46 3.73
CA GLU A 121 7.95 8.75 3.29
C GLU A 121 6.92 9.30 4.28
N VAL A 122 6.03 8.44 4.78
CA VAL A 122 5.05 8.82 5.81
C VAL A 122 5.77 9.26 7.10
N TYR A 123 6.75 8.48 7.55
CA TYR A 123 7.54 8.81 8.74
C TYR A 123 8.31 10.13 8.60
N ASP A 124 8.91 10.38 7.44
CA ASP A 124 9.69 11.58 7.15
C ASP A 124 8.80 12.81 6.85
N SER A 125 7.48 12.64 6.67
CA SER A 125 6.54 13.73 6.33
C SER A 125 6.28 14.72 7.48
N GLY A 126 6.68 14.38 8.71
CA GLY A 126 6.61 15.29 9.85
C GLY A 126 6.43 14.56 11.17
N GLN A 127 6.60 15.31 12.26
CA GLN A 127 6.42 14.78 13.60
C GLN A 127 4.98 14.28 13.79
N GLY A 128 4.84 13.01 14.18
CA GLY A 128 3.55 12.36 14.41
C GLY A 128 2.81 11.92 13.14
N ALA A 129 3.37 12.12 11.93
CA ALA A 129 2.68 11.75 10.70
C ALA A 129 2.35 10.24 10.64
N LEU A 130 3.33 9.38 10.97
CA LEU A 130 3.11 7.93 11.03
C LEU A 130 2.11 7.52 12.12
N GLU A 131 2.18 8.15 13.31
CA GLU A 131 1.20 7.94 14.38
C GLU A 131 -0.22 8.28 13.92
N GLN A 132 -0.40 9.41 13.23
CA GLN A 132 -1.70 9.80 12.68
C GLN A 132 -2.21 8.79 11.66
N VAL A 133 -1.35 8.27 10.78
CA VAL A 133 -1.73 7.22 9.83
C VAL A 133 -2.19 5.97 10.57
N ILE A 134 -1.42 5.49 11.56
CA ILE A 134 -1.77 4.29 12.34
C ILE A 134 -3.11 4.47 13.07
N LEU A 135 -3.31 5.62 13.72
CA LEU A 135 -4.52 5.90 14.52
C LEU A 135 -5.79 6.07 13.68
N HIS A 136 -5.67 6.56 12.44
CA HIS A 136 -6.81 6.79 11.55
C HIS A 136 -7.06 5.64 10.57
N ASP A 137 -6.19 4.62 10.57
CA ASP A 137 -6.34 3.46 9.70
C ASP A 137 -7.33 2.45 10.28
N ILE A 138 -8.61 2.63 9.95
CA ILE A 138 -9.69 1.76 10.44
C ILE A 138 -9.70 0.35 9.81
N TYR A 139 -8.91 0.11 8.75
CA TYR A 139 -8.90 -1.16 8.03
C TYR A 139 -7.65 -2.00 8.34
N CYS A 140 -6.53 -1.37 8.71
CA CYS A 140 -5.31 -2.05 9.15
C CYS A 140 -5.35 -2.26 10.68
N THR A 141 -5.39 -3.52 11.12
CA THR A 141 -5.53 -3.87 12.53
C THR A 141 -4.23 -3.65 13.31
N LEU A 142 -4.31 -3.74 14.66
CA LEU A 142 -3.12 -3.72 15.51
C LEU A 142 -2.15 -4.86 15.15
N ASP A 143 -2.67 -6.06 14.87
CA ASP A 143 -1.86 -7.22 14.45
C ASP A 143 -1.19 -6.98 13.09
N ASP A 144 -1.89 -6.32 12.15
CA ASP A 144 -1.32 -5.94 10.84
C ASP A 144 -0.17 -4.94 11.00
N TRP A 145 -0.35 -3.92 11.85
CA TRP A 145 0.72 -2.95 12.14
C TRP A 145 1.89 -3.57 12.90
N GLN A 146 1.60 -4.56 13.75
CA GLN A 146 2.62 -5.36 14.42
C GLN A 146 3.45 -6.16 13.40
N GLU A 147 2.82 -6.78 12.40
CA GLU A 147 3.51 -7.47 11.30
C GLU A 147 4.40 -6.50 10.51
N ILE A 148 3.92 -5.28 10.22
CA ILE A 148 4.73 -4.24 9.57
C ILE A 148 5.96 -3.89 10.42
N ALA A 149 5.79 -3.72 11.74
CA ALA A 149 6.89 -3.38 12.65
C ALA A 149 7.95 -4.51 12.70
N ASP A 150 7.51 -5.77 12.77
CA ASP A 150 8.38 -6.94 12.78
C ASP A 150 9.15 -7.09 11.47
N ALA A 151 8.49 -6.82 10.33
CA ALA A 151 9.15 -6.77 9.04
C ALA A 151 10.19 -5.65 8.97
N CYS A 152 9.88 -4.44 9.49
CA CYS A 152 10.83 -3.34 9.57
C CYS A 152 12.08 -3.74 10.37
N LYS A 153 11.91 -4.38 11.53
CA LYS A 153 13.02 -4.84 12.37
C LYS A 153 13.87 -5.89 11.66
N THR A 154 13.23 -6.86 11.01
CA THR A 154 13.90 -7.92 10.25
C THR A 154 14.74 -7.35 9.09
N HIS A 155 14.31 -6.22 8.52
CA HIS A 155 14.97 -5.54 7.40
C HIS A 155 15.86 -4.36 7.82
N ASN A 156 16.18 -4.22 9.12
CA ASN A 156 17.03 -3.16 9.68
C ASN A 156 16.45 -1.72 9.56
N HIS A 157 15.14 -1.59 9.39
CA HIS A 157 14.41 -0.32 9.50
C HIS A 157 14.01 -0.04 10.97
N ASN A 158 14.96 -0.13 11.90
CA ASN A 158 14.70 -0.12 13.34
C ASN A 158 13.93 1.12 13.81
N ALA A 159 14.28 2.32 13.29
CA ALA A 159 13.57 3.55 13.64
C ALA A 159 12.08 3.53 13.26
N LEU A 160 11.72 2.89 12.14
CA LEU A 160 10.32 2.72 11.73
C LEU A 160 9.62 1.72 12.66
N ALA A 161 10.26 0.60 12.94
CA ALA A 161 9.74 -0.41 13.86
C ALA A 161 9.47 0.19 15.25
N ASP A 162 10.46 0.86 15.84
CA ASP A 162 10.37 1.46 17.17
C ASP A 162 9.26 2.51 17.24
N ASN A 163 9.06 3.30 16.17
CA ASN A 163 7.98 4.27 16.10
C ASN A 163 6.61 3.59 16.08
N ILE A 164 6.43 2.56 15.24
CA ILE A 164 5.17 1.79 15.21
C ILE A 164 4.90 1.16 16.57
N PHE A 165 5.88 0.48 17.17
CA PHE A 165 5.75 -0.12 18.51
C PHE A 165 5.36 0.91 19.59
N THR A 166 5.94 2.10 19.55
CA THR A 166 5.62 3.18 20.49
C THR A 166 4.16 3.60 20.35
N VAL A 167 3.66 3.70 19.12
CA VAL A 167 2.25 4.05 18.85
C VAL A 167 1.32 2.94 19.33
N LEU A 168 1.60 1.67 19.00
CA LEU A 168 0.77 0.53 19.39
C LEU A 168 0.67 0.37 20.92
N THR A 169 1.81 0.46 21.63
CA THR A 169 1.85 0.34 23.11
C THR A 169 1.20 1.53 23.83
N SER A 170 1.17 2.71 23.19
CA SER A 170 0.45 3.87 23.72
C SER A 170 -1.08 3.70 23.61
N GLN A 171 -1.57 2.92 22.65
CA GLN A 171 -3.00 2.65 22.47
C GLN A 171 -3.56 1.61 23.46
N GLU A 172 -2.74 0.67 23.93
CA GLU A 172 -3.17 -0.38 24.89
C GLU A 172 -3.36 0.13 26.33
N GLY A 173 -3.08 1.41 26.59
CA GLY A 173 -3.15 2.00 27.92
C GLY A 173 -1.83 1.87 28.67
N GLY A 174 -0.93 2.83 28.44
CA GLY A 174 0.03 3.29 29.44
C GLY A 174 1.01 2.25 29.99
N THR A 175 1.54 1.33 29.19
CA THR A 175 2.71 0.56 29.60
C THR A 175 3.86 0.80 28.61
N VAL A 176 4.66 1.83 28.90
CA VAL A 176 5.92 2.08 28.20
C VAL A 176 6.90 0.99 28.61
N ILE A 177 7.12 0.01 27.72
CA ILE A 177 8.25 -0.91 27.87
C ILE A 177 9.47 -0.21 27.28
N MET A 178 10.24 0.49 28.13
CA MET A 178 11.57 0.92 27.72
C MET A 178 12.48 -0.30 27.65
N ILE A 179 12.86 -0.69 26.44
CA ILE A 179 13.98 -1.62 26.25
C ILE A 179 15.24 -0.76 26.20
N THR A 180 15.90 -0.58 27.35
CA THR A 180 17.27 -0.10 27.37
C THR A 180 18.18 -1.26 27.01
N ALA A 181 18.96 -1.10 25.93
CA ALA A 181 20.05 -2.01 25.62
C ALA A 181 21.21 -1.71 26.58
N ASP A 182 21.28 -2.44 27.68
CA ASP A 182 22.50 -2.53 28.48
C ASP A 182 23.16 -3.89 28.23
N ASP A 183 24.30 -3.84 27.55
CA ASP A 183 25.39 -4.80 27.70
C ASP A 183 25.78 -4.84 29.19
N ASP A 184 25.47 -5.93 29.88
CA ASP A 184 26.45 -6.74 30.63
C ASP A 184 25.75 -7.70 31.59
N ASN A 185 25.94 -8.99 31.31
CA ASN A 185 26.16 -10.09 32.25
C ASN A 185 25.77 -9.87 33.74
N ASP A 186 24.50 -10.07 34.09
CA ASP A 186 24.12 -10.98 35.18
C ASP A 186 22.61 -11.25 35.20
N GLY A 187 22.23 -12.47 35.58
CA GLY A 187 20.84 -12.93 35.57
C GLY A 187 20.01 -12.34 36.71
N ALA A 188 19.29 -11.24 36.45
CA ALA A 188 18.02 -10.92 37.11
C ALA A 188 17.29 -9.80 36.33
N ARG A 189 16.19 -10.14 35.66
CA ARG A 189 15.30 -9.13 35.07
C ARG A 189 14.52 -8.45 36.20
N LEU A 190 15.01 -7.31 36.68
CA LEU A 190 14.21 -6.42 37.52
C LEU A 190 13.22 -5.71 36.60
N THR A 191 11.95 -6.10 36.69
CA THR A 191 10.83 -5.39 36.08
C THR A 191 10.26 -4.46 37.15
N GLU A 192 10.53 -3.17 37.01
CA GLU A 192 9.92 -2.16 37.87
C GLU A 192 8.61 -1.71 37.23
N HIS A 193 7.50 -2.00 37.90
CA HIS A 193 6.17 -1.55 37.50
C HIS A 193 5.91 -0.18 38.12
N VAL A 194 6.04 0.90 37.35
CA VAL A 194 5.56 2.23 37.75
C VAL A 194 4.18 2.43 37.14
N LEU A 195 3.15 2.39 37.99
CA LEU A 195 1.79 2.81 37.65
C LEU A 195 1.73 4.33 37.79
N LEU A 196 1.38 5.03 36.70
CA LEU A 196 1.00 6.45 36.71
C LEU A 196 -0.52 6.58 36.55
#